data_AF-A0A2T1LTQ6-F1
#
_entry.id   AF-A0A2T1LTQ6-F1
#
_cell.length_a   1.000
_cell.length_b   1.000
_cell.length_c   1.000
_cell.angle_alpha   90.00
_cell.angle_beta   90.00
_cell.angle_gamma   90.00
#
_symmetry.space_group_name_H-M   'P 1'
#
loop_
_entity.id
_entity.type
_entity.pdbx_description
1 polymer ?
#
loop_
_entity_poly.entity_id
_entity_poly.type
_entity_poly.pdbx_seq_one_letter_code
_entity_poly.pdbx_strand_id
1 'polypeptide(L)'
;MKTYNILLSDSLNDFLSERIATSGYSSFEEYIYYLIEQDQKTAAQEQLESLLLEGLESVETIEVTDEWWEQKRLKLLNKISQNQRSLFLAIN
;
A
#
# COMPACT_ATOMS: atom_id res chain seq x y z
N MET A 1 -7.11 -15.17 -14.73
CA MET A 1 -6.85 -13.80 -15.24
C MET A 1 -8.18 -13.21 -15.69
N LYS A 2 -8.37 -11.90 -15.55
CA LYS A 2 -9.55 -11.19 -16.09
C LYS A 2 -9.08 -10.38 -17.30
N THR A 3 -9.89 -10.36 -18.36
CA THR A 3 -9.62 -9.57 -19.57
C THR A 3 -10.41 -8.28 -19.52
N TYR A 4 -9.77 -7.17 -19.86
CA TYR A 4 -10.38 -5.86 -19.99
C TYR A 4 -10.22 -5.39 -21.43
N ASN A 5 -11.32 -4.97 -22.07
CA ASN A 5 -11.29 -4.40 -23.41
C ASN A 5 -11.31 -2.88 -23.30
N ILE A 6 -10.47 -2.22 -24.08
CA ILE A 6 -10.32 -0.77 -24.06
C ILE A 6 -10.46 -0.27 -25.50
N LEU A 7 -11.28 0.75 -25.70
CA LEU A 7 -11.41 1.44 -26.98
C LEU A 7 -10.50 2.68 -26.94
N LEU A 8 -9.66 2.81 -27.95
CA LEU A 8 -8.71 3.91 -28.09
C LEU A 8 -9.06 4.75 -29.31
N SER A 9 -8.85 6.07 -29.23
CA SER A 9 -8.87 6.92 -30.42
C SER A 9 -7.65 6.63 -31.28
N ASP A 10 -7.75 6.92 -32.59
CA ASP A 10 -6.64 6.74 -33.52
C ASP A 10 -5.37 7.46 -33.03
N SER A 11 -5.53 8.69 -32.52
CA SER A 11 -4.43 9.47 -31.94
C SER A 11 -3.73 8.80 -30.76
N LEU A 12 -4.47 8.11 -29.89
CA LEU A 12 -3.89 7.38 -28.76
C LEU A 12 -3.20 6.10 -29.24
N ASN A 13 -3.74 5.44 -30.25
CA ASN A 13 -3.14 4.25 -30.83
C ASN A 13 -1.81 4.56 -31.52
N ASP A 14 -1.73 5.67 -32.25
CA ASP A 14 -0.50 6.15 -32.88
C ASP A 14 0.56 6.48 -31.81
N PHE A 15 0.17 7.20 -30.77
CA PHE A 15 1.05 7.51 -29.64
C PHE A 15 1.59 6.25 -28.96
N LEU A 16 0.73 5.26 -28.70
CA LEU A 16 1.14 3.99 -28.08
C LEU A 16 2.08 3.20 -28.98
N SER A 17 1.81 3.17 -30.29
CA SER A 17 2.66 2.50 -31.28
C SER A 17 4.06 3.10 -31.30
N GLU A 18 4.17 4.44 -31.31
CA GLU A 18 5.45 5.13 -31.21
C GLU A 18 6.14 4.83 -29.87
N ARG A 19 5.39 4.81 -28.77
CA ARG A 19 5.95 4.52 -27.45
C ARG A 19 6.54 3.12 -27.39
N ILE A 20 5.82 2.10 -27.84
CA ILE A 20 6.29 0.71 -27.88
C ILE A 20 7.56 0.61 -28.73
N ALA A 21 7.57 1.24 -29.92
CA ALA A 21 8.73 1.23 -30.81
C ALA A 21 9.98 1.90 -30.23
N THR A 22 9.82 2.92 -29.37
CA THR A 22 10.93 3.72 -28.84
C THR A 22 11.42 3.29 -27.47
N SER A 23 10.58 2.64 -26.65
CA SER A 23 10.88 2.33 -25.25
C SER A 23 11.25 0.87 -24.98
N GLY A 24 11.38 0.05 -26.03
CA GLY A 24 11.86 -1.33 -25.91
C GLY A 24 10.83 -2.31 -25.35
N TYR A 25 9.58 -1.88 -25.14
CA TYR A 25 8.49 -2.79 -24.79
C TYR A 25 8.10 -3.63 -26.00
N SER A 26 7.76 -4.90 -25.74
CA SER A 26 7.38 -5.86 -26.77
C SER A 26 5.89 -5.83 -27.13
N SER A 27 5.03 -5.24 -26.29
CA SER A 27 3.59 -5.12 -26.58
C SER A 27 2.88 -3.99 -25.84
N PHE A 28 1.63 -3.73 -26.24
CA PHE A 28 0.74 -2.80 -25.55
C PHE A 28 0.44 -3.24 -24.12
N GLU A 29 0.18 -4.53 -23.91
CA GLU A 29 -0.09 -5.09 -22.58
C GLU A 29 1.09 -4.88 -21.64
N GLU A 30 2.31 -5.09 -22.12
CA GLU A 30 3.52 -4.84 -21.33
C GLU A 30 3.65 -3.37 -20.93
N TYR A 31 3.37 -2.45 -21.87
CA TYR A 31 3.36 -1.03 -21.55
C TYR A 31 2.28 -0.67 -20.52
N ILE A 32 1.09 -1.25 -20.62
CA ILE A 32 0.02 -1.05 -19.63
C ILE A 32 0.41 -1.62 -18.26
N TYR A 33 1.03 -2.80 -18.20
CA TYR A 33 1.53 -3.36 -16.94
C TYR A 33 2.55 -2.43 -16.29
N TYR A 34 3.49 -1.90 -17.07
CA TYR A 34 4.45 -0.91 -16.59
C TYR A 34 3.74 0.31 -16.01
N LEU A 35 2.74 0.87 -16.71
CA LEU A 35 2.00 2.04 -16.23
C LEU A 35 1.25 1.74 -14.92
N ILE A 36 0.64 0.57 -14.81
CA ILE A 36 -0.06 0.14 -13.57
C ILE A 36 0.94 0.01 -12.42
N GLU A 37 2.13 -0.53 -12.65
CA GLU A 37 3.15 -0.60 -11.59
C GLU A 37 3.61 0.79 -11.14
N GLN A 38 3.73 1.76 -12.05
CA GLN A 38 4.07 3.14 -11.69
C GLN A 38 2.94 3.82 -10.90
N ASP A 39 1.68 3.60 -11.31
CA ASP A 39 0.51 4.09 -10.59
C ASP A 39 0.44 3.52 -9.17
N GLN A 40 0.67 2.22 -9.01
CA GLN A 40 0.73 1.57 -7.68
C GLN A 40 1.83 2.15 -6.80
N LYS A 41 3.02 2.41 -7.35
CA LYS A 41 4.12 3.05 -6.60
C LYS A 41 3.75 4.46 -6.16
N THR A 42 3.11 5.22 -7.05
CA THR A 42 2.66 6.59 -6.76
C THR A 42 1.61 6.58 -5.65
N ALA A 43 0.58 5.74 -5.77
CA ALA A 43 -0.45 5.60 -4.74
C ALA A 43 0.13 5.18 -3.38
N ALA A 44 1.10 4.26 -3.37
CA ALA A 44 1.78 3.85 -2.13
C ALA A 44 2.60 4.99 -1.51
N GLN A 45 3.25 5.81 -2.34
CA GLN A 45 3.99 6.99 -1.90
C GLN A 45 3.06 8.05 -1.31
N GLU A 46 1.95 8.36 -1.98
CA GLU A 46 0.94 9.30 -1.49
C GLU A 46 0.36 8.85 -0.14
N GLN A 47 0.09 7.55 0.01
CA GLN A 47 -0.35 6.99 1.30
C GLN A 47 0.71 7.15 2.39
N LEU A 48 1.98 6.90 2.09
CA LEU A 48 3.08 7.08 3.03
C LEU A 48 3.21 8.55 3.46
N GLU A 49 3.16 9.48 2.51
CA GLU A 49 3.22 10.91 2.77
C GLU A 49 2.06 11.39 3.65
N SER A 50 0.85 10.89 3.40
CA SER A 50 -0.31 11.16 4.26
C SER A 50 -0.10 10.69 5.70
N LEU A 51 0.45 9.50 5.91
CA LEU A 51 0.72 8.97 7.25
C LEU A 51 1.85 9.73 7.96
N LEU A 52 2.85 10.20 7.21
CA LEU A 52 3.92 11.03 7.76
C LEU A 52 3.38 12.39 8.21
N LEU A 53 2.52 13.02 7.41
CA LEU A 53 1.85 14.27 7.80
C LEU A 53 0.98 14.06 9.04
N GLU A 54 0.19 12.99 9.10
CA GLU A 54 -0.60 12.64 10.30
C GLU A 54 0.30 12.50 11.54
N GLY A 55 1.46 11.84 11.41
CA GLY A 55 2.44 11.70 12.48
C GLY A 55 3.04 13.04 12.93
N LEU A 56 3.35 13.94 11.99
CA LEU A 56 3.91 15.27 12.29
C LEU A 56 2.88 16.23 12.90
N GLU A 57 1.63 16.13 12.48
CA GLU A 57 0.50 16.92 13.01
C GLU A 57 -0.03 16.35 14.33
N SER A 58 0.48 15.20 14.78
CA SER A 58 0.06 14.60 16.04
C SER A 58 0.42 15.52 17.22
N VAL A 59 -0.58 15.78 18.06
CA VAL A 59 -0.51 16.79 19.14
C VAL A 59 0.37 16.34 20.31
N GLU A 60 0.62 15.03 20.44
CA GLU A 60 1.29 14.45 21.61
C GLU A 60 2.53 13.65 21.20
N THR A 61 3.69 14.29 21.29
CA THR A 61 4.98 13.61 21.20
C THR A 61 5.37 13.10 22.59
N ILE A 62 5.71 11.81 22.68
CA ILE A 62 6.23 11.21 23.91
C ILE A 62 7.70 10.81 23.72
N GLU A 63 8.45 10.83 24.80
CA GLU A 63 9.79 10.24 24.79
C GLU A 63 9.68 8.72 24.68
N VAL A 64 10.34 8.14 23.68
CA VAL A 64 10.37 6.69 23.45
C VAL A 64 11.68 6.14 24.03
N THR A 65 11.59 5.51 25.21
CA THR A 65 12.71 4.87 25.91
C THR A 65 12.62 3.34 25.84
N ASP A 66 13.67 2.63 26.26
CA ASP A 66 13.67 1.17 26.35
C ASP A 66 12.60 0.65 27.32
N GLU A 67 12.44 1.32 28.46
CA GLU A 67 11.38 1.02 29.45
C GLU A 67 9.99 1.18 28.83
N TRP A 68 9.79 2.23 28.03
CA TRP A 68 8.53 2.44 27.32
C TRP A 68 8.23 1.29 26.34
N TRP A 69 9.23 0.81 25.60
CA TRP A 69 9.08 -0.33 24.69
C TRP A 69 8.71 -1.61 25.43
N GLU A 70 9.35 -1.88 26.57
CA GLU A 70 9.06 -3.06 27.38
C GLU A 70 7.64 -3.01 27.94
N GLN A 71 7.23 -1.86 28.50
CA GLN A 71 5.86 -1.68 28.97
C GLN A 71 4.83 -1.83 27.84
N LYS A 72 5.11 -1.31 26.64
CA LYS A 72 4.23 -1.47 25.47
C LYS A 72 4.09 -2.94 25.08
N ARG A 73 5.20 -3.70 25.06
CA ARG A 73 5.21 -5.14 24.76
C ARG A 73 4.39 -5.93 25.77
N LEU A 74 4.59 -5.68 27.07
CA LEU A 74 3.82 -6.33 28.14
C LEU A 74 2.32 -6.05 28.02
N LYS A 75 1.93 -4.80 27.73
CA LYS A 75 0.52 -4.42 27.50
C LYS A 75 -0.09 -5.20 26.32
N LEU A 76 0.64 -5.35 25.22
CA LEU A 76 0.17 -6.10 24.05
C LEU A 76 0.00 -7.60 24.35
N LEU A 77 0.99 -8.22 25.00
CA LEU A 77 0.92 -9.63 25.40
C LEU A 77 -0.25 -9.91 26.34
N ASN A 78 -0.50 -9.00 27.30
CA ASN A 78 -1.65 -9.09 28.19
C ASN A 78 -2.99 -8.96 27.45
N LYS A 79 -3.09 -8.07 26.45
CA LYS A 79 -4.31 -7.97 25.62
C LYS A 79 -4.57 -9.26 24.82
N ILE A 80 -3.52 -9.84 24.24
CA ILE A 80 -3.63 -11.08 23.47
C ILE A 80 -4.09 -12.23 24.37
N SER A 81 -3.49 -12.39 25.57
CA SER A 81 -3.87 -13.46 26.50
C SER A 81 -5.28 -13.29 27.07
N GLN A 82 -5.72 -12.06 27.31
CA GLN A 82 -7.10 -11.76 27.72
C GLN A 82 -8.11 -12.09 26.62
N ASN A 83 -7.83 -11.74 25.36
CA ASN A 83 -8.69 -12.08 24.23
C ASN A 83 -8.80 -13.60 24.01
N GLN A 84 -7.72 -14.35 24.25
CA GLN A 84 -7.76 -15.80 24.18
C GLN A 84 -8.58 -16.42 25.32
N ARG A 85 -8.47 -15.87 26.54
CA ARG A 85 -9.30 -16.29 27.68
C ARG A 85 -10.77 -15.98 27.48
N SER A 86 -11.11 -14.81 26.93
CA SER A 86 -12.51 -14.44 26.67
C SER A 86 -13.13 -15.30 25.58
N LEU A 87 -12.40 -15.64 24.51
CA LEU A 87 -12.85 -16.62 23.52
C LEU A 87 -13.06 -18.01 24.13
N PHE A 88 -12.15 -18.47 24.98
CA PHE A 88 -12.25 -19.79 25.62
C PHE A 88 -13.46 -19.90 26.56
N LEU A 89 -13.79 -18.81 27.27
CA LEU A 89 -14.98 -18.74 28.14
C LEU A 89 -16.29 -18.54 27.36
N ALA A 90 -16.25 -18.07 26.11
CA ALA A 90 -17.44 -17.87 25.28
C ALA A 90 -17.90 -19.14 24.53
N ILE A 91 -17.05 -20.18 24.49
CA ILE A 91 -17.29 -21.43 23.76
C ILE A 91 -17.66 -22.60 24.71
N ASN A 92 -17.50 -22.42 26.02
CA ASN A 92 -17.93 -23.36 27.07
C ASN A 92 -19.13 -22.80 27.84
#